data_AF-A0A561BMS6-F1
#
_entry.id   AF-A0A561BMS6-F1
#
_cell.length_a   1.000
_cell.length_b   1.000
_cell.length_c   1.000
_cell.angle_alpha   90.00
_cell.angle_beta   90.00
_cell.angle_gamma   90.00
#
_symmetry.space_group_name_H-M   'P 1'
#
loop_
_entity.id
_entity.type
_entity.pdbx_description
1 polymer ?
#
loop_
_entity_poly.entity_id
_entity_poly.type
_entity_poly.pdbx_seq_one_letter_code
_entity_poly.pdbx_strand_id
1 'polypeptide(L)'
;MKLRFSRRQPAEPLPAVRPADLRLAVPWYLHPAENPEQWAELMRQAQAGRIAFAVVNVANGPGLADDPYYPGGLDALRQGGVPLHGYVDTDYGARPSAQVLEDISVWKERYDVEGVMFDRVSADPANLGYYKPIAAFARQIGVEVLVGNPGVIPHQDYLETFDVCCVFENVDTVHRRLTTMRRPGDIPPERLWHLVYDVPPGGFESVLERTASQGAALVFATDRGGANPWCGLSAELLHEMDRLGIGARHSTRA
;
A
#
# COMPACT_ATOMS: atom_id res chain seq x y z
N MET A 1 -23.51 4.87 48.11
CA MET A 1 -22.43 4.41 47.20
C MET A 1 -22.43 5.31 45.97
N LYS A 2 -21.47 6.25 45.84
CA LYS A 2 -21.40 7.19 44.71
C LYS A 2 -20.50 6.61 43.62
N LEU A 3 -21.05 6.26 42.45
CA LEU A 3 -20.26 5.86 41.29
C LEU A 3 -19.38 7.05 40.85
N ARG A 4 -18.06 6.84 40.83
CA ARG A 4 -17.12 7.77 40.18
C ARG A 4 -17.12 7.44 38.69
N PHE A 5 -17.69 8.33 37.88
CA PHE A 5 -17.43 8.32 36.45
C PHE A 5 -15.97 8.71 36.22
N SER A 6 -15.16 7.74 35.81
CA SER A 6 -13.80 8.01 35.33
C SER A 6 -13.93 8.86 34.07
N ARG A 7 -13.51 10.13 34.14
CA ARG A 7 -13.33 10.95 32.95
C ARG A 7 -12.23 10.26 32.12
N ARG A 8 -12.58 9.72 30.94
CA ARG A 8 -11.57 9.32 29.96
C ARG A 8 -10.67 10.55 29.72
N GLN A 9 -9.39 10.39 30.01
CA GLN A 9 -8.38 11.36 29.66
C GLN A 9 -8.40 11.49 28.13
N PRO A 10 -8.42 12.71 27.56
CA PRO A 10 -8.35 12.86 26.11
C PRO A 10 -7.04 12.23 25.62
N ALA A 11 -7.12 11.43 24.56
CA ALA A 11 -5.94 10.82 23.95
C ALA A 11 -4.93 11.92 23.59
N GLU A 12 -3.66 11.70 23.90
CA GLU A 12 -2.60 12.59 23.42
C GLU A 12 -2.60 12.58 21.89
N PRO A 13 -2.48 13.76 21.24
CA PRO A 13 -2.45 13.81 19.79
C PRO A 13 -1.27 13.00 19.28
N LEU A 14 -1.55 12.06 18.37
CA LEU A 14 -0.51 11.28 17.67
C LEU A 14 0.54 12.22 17.07
N PRO A 15 1.84 11.89 17.17
CA PRO A 15 2.90 12.74 16.65
C PRO A 15 2.69 13.04 15.16
N ALA A 16 3.14 14.23 14.75
CA ALA A 16 3.15 14.59 13.34
C ALA A 16 4.06 13.64 12.56
N VAL A 17 3.58 13.13 11.42
CA VAL A 17 4.40 12.32 10.51
C VAL A 17 5.35 13.26 9.81
N ARG A 18 6.64 12.91 9.75
CA ARG A 18 7.63 13.67 8.99
C ARG A 18 7.89 12.95 7.67
N PRO A 19 8.32 13.67 6.61
CA PRO A 19 8.71 13.03 5.36
C PRO A 19 9.74 11.91 5.55
N ALA A 20 10.71 12.07 6.45
CA ALA A 20 11.72 11.05 6.77
C ALA A 20 11.15 9.73 7.34
N ASP A 21 9.92 9.74 7.86
CA ASP A 21 9.25 8.56 8.42
C ASP A 21 8.46 7.78 7.35
N LEU A 22 8.37 8.31 6.12
CA LEU A 22 7.64 7.68 5.02
C LEU A 22 8.32 6.39 4.53
N ARG A 23 7.52 5.46 4.03
CA ARG A 23 7.97 4.27 3.29
C ARG A 23 7.14 4.06 2.03
N LEU A 24 7.72 3.36 1.06
CA LEU A 24 7.09 3.06 -0.21
C LEU A 24 6.21 1.82 -0.11
N ALA A 25 4.93 1.97 -0.43
CA ALA A 25 4.00 0.88 -0.71
C ALA A 25 3.75 0.86 -2.22
N VAL A 26 4.40 -0.06 -2.93
CA VAL A 26 4.65 0.06 -4.38
C VAL A 26 3.68 -0.82 -5.18
N PRO A 27 2.79 -0.27 -6.02
CA PRO A 27 2.12 -1.07 -7.03
C PRO A 27 3.15 -1.45 -8.11
N TRP A 28 3.49 -2.74 -8.18
CA TRP A 28 4.56 -3.29 -9.01
C TRP A 28 3.99 -4.11 -10.17
N TYR A 29 3.41 -3.42 -11.16
CA TYR A 29 2.74 -4.05 -12.30
C TYR A 29 3.66 -4.13 -13.53
N LEU A 30 4.97 -4.08 -13.29
CA LEU A 30 6.01 -4.20 -14.29
C LEU A 30 6.40 -5.68 -14.46
N HIS A 31 6.21 -6.22 -15.65
CA HIS A 31 6.55 -7.61 -15.94
C HIS A 31 8.08 -7.86 -15.81
N PRO A 32 8.55 -8.99 -15.23
CA PRO A 32 9.99 -9.21 -14.96
C PRO A 32 10.90 -9.17 -16.20
N ALA A 33 10.40 -9.57 -17.37
CA ALA A 33 11.19 -9.52 -18.61
C ALA A 33 11.29 -8.13 -19.25
N GLU A 34 10.42 -7.19 -18.87
CA GLU A 34 10.36 -5.87 -19.54
C GLU A 34 11.50 -4.96 -19.11
N ASN A 35 11.82 -4.94 -17.81
CA ASN A 35 12.88 -4.11 -17.27
C ASN A 35 13.53 -4.72 -16.01
N PRO A 36 14.52 -5.61 -16.19
CA PRO A 36 15.24 -6.24 -15.08
C PRO A 36 15.97 -5.24 -14.16
N GLU A 37 16.38 -4.07 -14.68
CA GLU A 37 17.08 -3.06 -13.89
C GLU A 37 16.17 -2.43 -12.83
N GLN A 38 14.89 -2.21 -13.17
CA GLN A 38 13.87 -1.73 -12.23
C GLN A 38 13.57 -2.77 -11.14
N TRP A 39 13.56 -4.07 -11.48
CA TRP A 39 13.44 -5.14 -10.47
C TRP A 39 14.63 -5.15 -9.51
N ALA A 40 15.85 -4.96 -10.04
CA ALA A 40 17.03 -4.81 -9.21
C ALA A 40 16.99 -3.53 -8.34
N GLU A 41 16.45 -2.43 -8.86
CA GLU A 41 16.26 -1.18 -8.12
C GLU A 41 15.27 -1.35 -6.96
N LEU A 42 14.14 -2.03 -7.18
CA LEU A 42 13.19 -2.33 -6.10
C LEU A 42 13.85 -3.08 -4.94
N MET A 43 14.68 -4.09 -5.24
CA MET A 43 15.44 -4.81 -4.21
C MET A 43 16.43 -3.90 -3.47
N ARG A 44 17.16 -3.03 -4.19
CA ARG A 44 18.08 -2.06 -3.56
C ARG A 44 17.34 -1.13 -2.59
N GLN A 45 16.18 -0.61 -3.00
CA GLN A 45 15.38 0.26 -2.15
C GLN A 45 14.82 -0.50 -0.93
N ALA A 46 14.49 -1.79 -1.05
CA ALA A 46 14.07 -2.60 0.10
C ALA A 46 15.21 -2.83 1.10
N GLN A 47 16.42 -3.10 0.60
CA GLN A 47 17.62 -3.23 1.45
C GLN A 47 17.95 -1.92 2.19
N ALA A 48 17.74 -0.78 1.53
CA ALA A 48 17.81 0.55 2.15
C ALA A 48 16.68 0.79 3.18
N GLY A 49 15.71 -0.12 3.35
CA GLY A 49 14.60 0.03 4.30
C GLY A 49 13.49 0.97 3.82
N ARG A 50 13.49 1.35 2.53
CA ARG A 50 12.49 2.25 1.96
C ARG A 50 11.18 1.58 1.60
N ILE A 51 11.21 0.30 1.24
CA ILE A 51 10.02 -0.43 0.83
C ILE A 51 9.28 -0.96 2.06
N ALA A 52 8.01 -0.60 2.20
CA ALA A 52 7.07 -1.22 3.13
C ALA A 52 6.56 -2.55 2.56
N PHE A 53 6.09 -2.54 1.31
CA PHE A 53 5.72 -3.72 0.53
C PHE A 53 5.62 -3.38 -0.96
N ALA A 54 5.61 -4.43 -1.80
CA ALA A 54 5.28 -4.34 -3.22
C ALA A 54 4.02 -5.18 -3.54
N VAL A 55 3.07 -4.59 -4.26
CA VAL A 55 1.85 -5.24 -4.75
C VAL A 55 2.11 -5.79 -6.14
N VAL A 56 2.15 -7.11 -6.28
CA VAL A 56 2.42 -7.81 -7.54
C VAL A 56 1.12 -8.11 -8.26
N ASN A 57 1.10 -7.87 -9.57
CA ASN A 57 -0.04 -8.17 -10.42
C ASN A 57 0.44 -8.92 -11.68
N VAL A 58 0.15 -10.23 -11.77
CA VAL A 58 0.56 -11.06 -12.93
C VAL A 58 -0.35 -10.77 -14.12
N ALA A 59 -1.66 -10.83 -13.91
CA ALA A 59 -2.67 -10.66 -14.96
C ALA A 59 -4.04 -10.24 -14.37
N ASN A 60 -4.11 -9.07 -13.74
CA ASN A 60 -5.23 -8.61 -12.91
C ASN A 60 -5.58 -9.61 -11.79
N GLY A 61 -4.54 -10.17 -11.18
CA GLY A 61 -4.61 -11.32 -10.28
C GLY A 61 -3.36 -12.20 -10.38
N PRO A 62 -3.41 -13.44 -9.88
CA PRO A 62 -2.26 -14.35 -9.85
C PRO A 62 -1.94 -15.04 -11.19
N GLY A 63 -2.79 -14.90 -12.21
CA GLY A 63 -2.58 -15.51 -13.54
C GLY A 63 -2.68 -17.05 -13.56
N LEU A 64 -2.34 -17.67 -14.68
CA LEU A 64 -2.58 -19.10 -14.97
C LEU A 64 -1.35 -20.02 -14.81
N ALA A 65 -0.26 -19.56 -14.19
CA ALA A 65 1.02 -20.28 -14.06
C ALA A 65 1.73 -20.62 -15.38
N ASP A 66 1.38 -19.91 -16.45
CA ASP A 66 1.90 -20.08 -17.81
C ASP A 66 3.07 -19.13 -18.13
N ASP A 67 3.27 -18.11 -17.30
CA ASP A 67 4.36 -17.16 -17.43
C ASP A 67 5.61 -17.62 -16.66
N PRO A 68 6.71 -17.96 -17.36
CA PRO A 68 7.91 -18.49 -16.73
C PRO A 68 8.75 -17.43 -16.00
N TYR A 69 8.49 -16.13 -16.19
CA TYR A 69 9.33 -15.07 -15.62
C TYR A 69 8.98 -14.76 -14.16
N TYR A 70 7.72 -14.90 -13.77
CA TYR A 70 7.27 -14.53 -12.42
C TYR A 70 7.87 -15.38 -11.29
N PRO A 71 7.93 -16.73 -11.36
CA PRO A 71 8.48 -17.52 -10.25
C PRO A 71 9.90 -17.08 -9.86
N GLY A 72 10.81 -16.98 -10.83
CA GLY A 72 12.18 -16.55 -10.58
C GLY A 72 12.30 -15.09 -10.16
N GLY A 73 11.51 -14.19 -10.76
CA GLY A 73 11.49 -12.78 -10.39
C GLY A 73 11.02 -12.55 -8.95
N LEU A 74 9.92 -13.19 -8.55
CA LEU A 74 9.36 -13.06 -7.20
C LEU A 74 10.23 -13.70 -6.14
N ASP A 75 10.86 -14.84 -6.46
CA ASP A 75 11.86 -15.44 -5.58
C ASP A 75 13.06 -14.53 -5.35
N ALA A 76 13.55 -13.85 -6.39
CA ALA A 76 14.62 -12.87 -6.26
C ALA A 76 14.21 -11.69 -5.37
N LEU A 77 13.01 -11.13 -5.56
CA LEU A 77 12.50 -10.04 -4.71
C LEU A 77 12.39 -10.47 -3.24
N ARG A 78 11.87 -11.67 -2.98
CA ARG A 78 11.74 -12.21 -1.62
C ARG A 78 13.11 -12.38 -0.96
N GLN A 79 14.09 -12.95 -1.67
CA GLN A 79 15.48 -13.06 -1.19
C GLN A 79 16.15 -11.70 -1.01
N GLY A 80 15.76 -10.71 -1.81
CA GLY A 80 16.16 -9.30 -1.67
C GLY A 80 15.52 -8.57 -0.49
N GLY A 81 14.62 -9.22 0.24
CA GLY A 81 13.96 -8.66 1.42
C GLY A 81 12.77 -7.75 1.10
N VAL A 82 12.16 -7.89 -0.08
CA VAL A 82 10.94 -7.16 -0.45
C VAL A 82 9.72 -7.90 0.09
N PRO A 83 8.89 -7.30 0.98
CA PRO A 83 7.60 -7.87 1.35
C PRO A 83 6.65 -7.86 0.14
N LEU A 84 6.12 -9.03 -0.22
CA LEU A 84 5.30 -9.20 -1.42
C LEU A 84 3.82 -9.34 -1.05
N HIS A 85 2.96 -8.62 -1.77
CA HIS A 85 1.51 -8.68 -1.62
C HIS A 85 0.86 -9.00 -2.96
N GLY A 86 -0.05 -9.97 -3.00
CA GLY A 86 -0.79 -10.31 -4.22
C GLY A 86 -1.92 -9.33 -4.51
N TYR A 87 -2.05 -8.88 -5.76
CA TYR A 87 -3.19 -8.06 -6.21
C TYR A 87 -4.46 -8.91 -6.36
N VAL A 88 -5.57 -8.46 -5.79
CA VAL A 88 -6.89 -9.12 -5.92
C VAL A 88 -7.97 -8.07 -6.18
N ASP A 89 -8.59 -8.13 -7.35
CA ASP A 89 -9.70 -7.25 -7.69
C ASP A 89 -11.01 -7.68 -7.00
N THR A 90 -11.75 -6.73 -6.43
CA THR A 90 -13.03 -6.98 -5.76
C THR A 90 -14.25 -6.37 -6.44
N ASP A 91 -14.06 -5.60 -7.51
CA ASP A 91 -15.14 -4.92 -8.25
C ASP A 91 -16.14 -4.18 -7.36
N TYR A 92 -15.64 -3.43 -6.37
CA TYR A 92 -16.45 -2.70 -5.40
C TYR A 92 -17.47 -3.57 -4.64
N GLY A 93 -17.17 -4.86 -4.47
CA GLY A 93 -18.02 -5.84 -3.80
C GLY A 93 -18.94 -6.61 -4.75
N ALA A 94 -18.87 -6.35 -6.06
CA ALA A 94 -19.69 -7.03 -7.07
C ALA A 94 -19.05 -8.34 -7.58
N ARG A 95 -17.72 -8.50 -7.46
CA ARG A 95 -17.06 -9.73 -7.91
C ARG A 95 -17.53 -10.91 -7.04
N PRO A 96 -17.83 -12.10 -7.61
CA PRO A 96 -18.22 -13.25 -6.80
C PRO A 96 -17.14 -13.61 -5.78
N SER A 97 -17.52 -13.73 -4.50
CA SER A 97 -16.56 -13.99 -3.42
C SER A 97 -15.72 -15.25 -3.66
N ALA A 98 -16.31 -16.30 -4.22
CA ALA A 98 -15.60 -17.54 -4.56
C ALA A 98 -14.38 -17.30 -5.46
N GLN A 99 -14.47 -16.41 -6.44
CA GLN A 99 -13.35 -16.06 -7.33
C GLN A 99 -12.28 -15.24 -6.60
N VAL A 100 -12.70 -14.37 -5.68
CA VAL A 100 -11.77 -13.62 -4.83
C VAL A 100 -11.02 -14.56 -3.88
N LEU A 101 -11.69 -15.53 -3.27
CA LEU A 101 -11.06 -16.54 -2.42
C LEU A 101 -10.09 -17.44 -3.21
N GLU A 102 -10.44 -17.76 -4.45
CA GLU A 102 -9.59 -18.51 -5.37
C GLU A 102 -8.28 -17.74 -5.65
N ASP A 103 -8.37 -16.46 -6.04
CA ASP A 103 -7.17 -15.65 -6.27
C ASP A 103 -6.26 -15.56 -5.04
N ILE A 104 -6.85 -15.36 -3.85
CA ILE A 104 -6.11 -15.31 -2.57
C ILE A 104 -5.39 -16.64 -2.33
N SER A 105 -6.08 -17.76 -2.56
CA SER A 105 -5.49 -19.10 -2.40
C SER A 105 -4.34 -19.31 -3.37
N VAL A 106 -4.50 -18.95 -4.64
CA VAL A 106 -3.44 -19.09 -5.64
C VAL A 106 -2.23 -18.22 -5.30
N TRP A 107 -2.44 -16.97 -4.87
CA TRP A 107 -1.35 -16.12 -4.41
C TRP A 107 -0.56 -16.75 -3.27
N LYS A 108 -1.26 -17.34 -2.30
CA LYS A 108 -0.62 -17.98 -1.14
C LYS A 108 0.08 -19.29 -1.52
N GLU A 109 -0.56 -20.16 -2.28
CA GLU A 109 -0.04 -21.49 -2.61
C GLU A 109 1.07 -21.46 -3.66
N ARG A 110 0.92 -20.64 -4.70
CA ARG A 110 1.85 -20.62 -5.84
C ARG A 110 3.04 -19.71 -5.62
N TYR A 111 2.82 -18.55 -5.00
CA TYR A 111 3.83 -17.50 -4.89
C TYR A 111 4.23 -17.20 -3.45
N ASP A 112 3.65 -17.87 -2.46
CA ASP A 112 3.93 -17.67 -1.02
C ASP A 112 4.10 -16.20 -0.65
N VAL A 113 3.11 -15.38 -1.04
CA VAL A 113 3.07 -13.97 -0.65
C VAL A 113 2.76 -13.85 0.83
N GLU A 114 3.30 -12.79 1.44
CA GLU A 114 3.06 -12.46 2.86
C GLU A 114 1.69 -11.79 3.03
N GLY A 115 1.30 -10.96 2.05
CA GLY A 115 0.07 -10.18 2.11
C GLY A 115 -0.78 -10.26 0.85
N VAL A 116 -1.96 -9.67 0.93
CA VAL A 116 -2.87 -9.46 -0.20
C VAL A 116 -3.36 -8.01 -0.19
N MET A 117 -3.36 -7.39 -1.36
CA MET A 117 -3.98 -6.09 -1.59
C MET A 117 -5.27 -6.29 -2.39
N PHE A 118 -6.39 -5.91 -1.78
CA PHE A 118 -7.70 -5.87 -2.39
C PHE A 118 -7.86 -4.53 -3.11
N ASP A 119 -8.08 -4.58 -4.42
CA ASP A 119 -8.29 -3.40 -5.23
C ASP A 119 -9.77 -3.18 -5.55
N ARG A 120 -10.08 -1.94 -5.97
CA ARG A 120 -11.44 -1.46 -6.22
C ARG A 120 -12.35 -1.76 -5.03
N VAL A 121 -11.89 -1.46 -3.82
CA VAL A 121 -12.64 -1.70 -2.59
C VAL A 121 -13.74 -0.64 -2.45
N SER A 122 -14.96 -1.04 -2.11
CA SER A 122 -16.01 -0.08 -1.77
C SER A 122 -15.67 0.68 -0.50
N ALA A 123 -15.96 1.98 -0.46
CA ALA A 123 -15.86 2.81 0.74
C ALA A 123 -17.14 2.79 1.61
N ASP A 124 -18.23 2.23 1.09
CA ASP A 124 -19.56 2.24 1.71
C ASP A 124 -19.71 1.12 2.75
N PRO A 125 -20.10 1.41 4.01
CA PRO A 125 -20.27 0.39 5.04
C PRO A 125 -21.28 -0.72 4.67
N ALA A 126 -22.20 -0.48 3.74
CA ALA A 126 -23.14 -1.49 3.26
C ALA A 126 -22.44 -2.72 2.65
N ASN A 127 -21.23 -2.56 2.11
CA ASN A 127 -20.46 -3.66 1.53
C ASN A 127 -19.54 -4.39 2.54
N LEU A 128 -19.51 -4.01 3.82
CA LEU A 128 -18.66 -4.69 4.82
C LEU A 128 -19.01 -6.17 5.00
N GLY A 129 -20.27 -6.56 4.76
CA GLY A 129 -20.70 -7.95 4.77
C GLY A 129 -20.02 -8.82 3.70
N TYR A 130 -19.54 -8.20 2.62
CA TYR A 130 -18.74 -8.85 1.58
C TYR A 130 -17.27 -8.98 2.01
N TYR A 131 -16.67 -7.90 2.53
CA TYR A 131 -15.23 -7.86 2.82
C TYR A 131 -14.82 -8.61 4.10
N LYS A 132 -15.62 -8.56 5.18
CA LYS A 132 -15.25 -9.18 6.47
C LYS A 132 -15.03 -10.71 6.36
N PRO A 133 -15.91 -11.50 5.69
CA PRO A 133 -15.68 -12.93 5.50
C PRO A 133 -14.45 -13.24 4.63
N ILE A 134 -14.19 -12.43 3.59
CA ILE A 134 -13.02 -12.59 2.71
C ILE A 134 -11.72 -12.32 3.49
N ALA A 135 -11.69 -11.25 4.28
CA ALA A 135 -10.57 -10.94 5.16
C ALA A 135 -10.32 -12.08 6.18
N ALA A 136 -11.37 -12.61 6.79
CA ALA A 136 -11.26 -13.74 7.72
C ALA A 136 -10.70 -15.01 7.04
N PHE A 137 -11.14 -15.32 5.81
CA PHE A 137 -10.60 -16.43 5.03
C PHE A 137 -9.12 -16.24 4.72
N ALA A 138 -8.71 -15.05 4.25
CA ALA A 138 -7.31 -14.75 3.95
C ALA A 138 -6.41 -15.00 5.18
N ARG A 139 -6.84 -14.54 6.36
CA ARG A 139 -6.14 -14.82 7.63
C ARG A 139 -6.09 -16.31 7.94
N GLN A 140 -7.20 -17.03 7.74
CA GLN A 140 -7.29 -18.46 8.02
C GLN A 140 -6.27 -19.28 7.21
N ILE A 141 -5.97 -18.88 5.98
CA ILE A 141 -4.98 -19.57 5.13
C ILE A 141 -3.55 -19.02 5.29
N GLY A 142 -3.32 -18.13 6.27
CA GLY A 142 -1.98 -17.64 6.60
C GLY A 142 -1.52 -16.42 5.81
N VAL A 143 -2.43 -15.60 5.28
CA VAL A 143 -2.08 -14.23 4.82
C VAL A 143 -1.91 -13.33 6.05
N GLU A 144 -0.75 -12.69 6.16
CA GLU A 144 -0.35 -11.93 7.35
C GLU A 144 -0.75 -10.45 7.28
N VAL A 145 -0.77 -9.88 6.07
CA VAL A 145 -1.09 -8.46 5.83
C VAL A 145 -2.22 -8.34 4.82
N LEU A 146 -3.27 -7.60 5.19
CA LEU A 146 -4.40 -7.28 4.34
C LEU A 146 -4.40 -5.78 4.05
N VAL A 147 -4.29 -5.42 2.78
CA VAL A 147 -4.35 -4.03 2.31
C VAL A 147 -5.64 -3.82 1.54
N GLY A 148 -6.42 -2.80 1.87
CA GLY A 148 -7.60 -2.39 1.10
C GLY A 148 -7.33 -1.14 0.29
N ASN A 149 -7.64 -1.14 -1.00
CA ASN A 149 -7.58 0.06 -1.83
C ASN A 149 -8.97 0.56 -2.25
N PRO A 150 -9.59 1.43 -1.45
CA PRO A 150 -10.76 2.21 -1.88
C PRO A 150 -10.40 3.48 -2.65
N GLY A 151 -9.13 3.92 -2.63
CA GLY A 151 -8.67 5.17 -3.27
C GLY A 151 -9.19 6.47 -2.64
N VAL A 152 -10.01 6.36 -1.59
CA VAL A 152 -10.63 7.44 -0.84
C VAL A 152 -10.75 7.05 0.63
N ILE A 153 -11.02 7.99 1.54
CA ILE A 153 -11.29 7.66 2.94
C ILE A 153 -12.55 6.77 3.04
N PRO A 154 -12.44 5.51 3.51
CA PRO A 154 -13.59 4.65 3.67
C PRO A 154 -14.28 4.87 5.02
N HIS A 155 -15.42 4.20 5.24
CA HIS A 155 -16.01 4.09 6.57
C HIS A 155 -15.02 3.47 7.57
N GLN A 156 -15.07 3.88 8.84
CA GLN A 156 -14.09 3.49 9.88
C GLN A 156 -13.92 1.98 10.03
N ASP A 157 -14.99 1.19 9.95
CA ASP A 157 -14.94 -0.29 9.99
C ASP A 157 -14.00 -0.92 8.95
N TYR A 158 -13.74 -0.27 7.81
CA TYR A 158 -12.73 -0.75 6.85
C TYR A 158 -11.32 -0.65 7.43
N LEU A 159 -11.05 0.41 8.21
CA LEU A 159 -9.81 0.62 8.95
C LEU A 159 -9.70 -0.30 10.17
N GLU A 160 -10.72 -1.08 10.50
CA GLU A 160 -10.65 -2.17 11.48
C GLU A 160 -10.51 -3.53 10.78
N THR A 161 -10.88 -3.62 9.50
CA THR A 161 -10.86 -4.85 8.70
C THR A 161 -9.51 -5.08 8.01
N PHE A 162 -8.88 -4.02 7.51
CA PHE A 162 -7.60 -4.06 6.81
C PHE A 162 -6.47 -3.51 7.69
N ASP A 163 -5.26 -4.06 7.55
CA ASP A 163 -4.07 -3.56 8.24
C ASP A 163 -3.66 -2.21 7.68
N VAL A 164 -3.76 -2.04 6.35
CA VAL A 164 -3.46 -0.80 5.62
C VAL A 164 -4.64 -0.45 4.71
N CYS A 165 -4.98 0.83 4.61
CA CYS A 165 -5.91 1.35 3.61
C CYS A 165 -5.26 2.41 2.73
N CYS A 166 -5.40 2.27 1.42
CA CYS A 166 -5.15 3.35 0.47
C CYS A 166 -6.30 4.36 0.57
N VAL A 167 -6.04 5.49 1.23
CA VAL A 167 -7.06 6.51 1.50
C VAL A 167 -7.04 7.65 0.49
N PHE A 168 -6.12 7.60 -0.47
CA PHE A 168 -6.02 8.52 -1.57
C PHE A 168 -5.41 7.83 -2.80
N GLU A 169 -6.11 7.84 -3.92
CA GLU A 169 -5.58 7.45 -5.22
C GLU A 169 -6.06 8.44 -6.29
N ASN A 170 -5.17 9.32 -6.77
CA ASN A 170 -5.51 10.25 -7.84
C ASN A 170 -4.28 10.96 -8.45
N VAL A 171 -4.54 11.81 -9.45
CA VAL A 171 -3.53 12.70 -10.01
C VAL A 171 -3.01 13.72 -8.99
N ASP A 172 -1.75 14.14 -9.15
CA ASP A 172 -1.10 15.16 -8.31
C ASP A 172 -1.93 16.45 -8.19
N THR A 173 -2.59 16.88 -9.27
CA THR A 173 -3.41 18.12 -9.23
C THR A 173 -4.58 18.05 -8.25
N VAL A 174 -5.12 16.86 -7.98
CA VAL A 174 -6.15 16.61 -6.96
C VAL A 174 -5.48 16.47 -5.59
N HIS A 175 -4.34 15.77 -5.50
CA HIS A 175 -3.58 15.61 -4.26
C HIS A 175 -3.22 16.96 -3.64
N ARG A 176 -2.74 17.92 -4.45
CA ARG A 176 -2.41 19.29 -4.01
C ARG A 176 -3.56 20.06 -3.38
N ARG A 177 -4.80 19.68 -3.68
CA ARG A 177 -6.03 20.35 -3.20
C ARG A 177 -6.59 19.70 -1.93
N LEU A 178 -5.98 18.64 -1.40
CA LEU A 178 -6.36 18.08 -0.10
C LEU A 178 -6.15 19.14 0.98
N THR A 179 -7.26 19.66 1.51
CA THR A 179 -7.26 20.78 2.47
C THR A 179 -7.28 20.34 3.92
N THR A 180 -7.56 19.06 4.18
CA THR A 180 -7.25 18.26 5.38
C THR A 180 -8.12 17.02 5.24
N MET A 181 -7.54 15.85 5.09
CA MET A 181 -8.24 14.63 5.44
C MET A 181 -8.41 14.69 6.96
N ARG A 182 -9.64 14.82 7.44
CA ARG A 182 -9.91 14.63 8.86
C ARG A 182 -9.44 13.20 9.14
N ARG A 183 -8.28 13.03 9.80
CA ARG A 183 -7.74 11.71 10.14
C ARG A 183 -8.92 10.88 10.65
N PRO A 184 -9.22 9.72 10.05
CA PRO A 184 -10.30 8.89 10.54
C PRO A 184 -9.90 8.36 11.93
N GLY A 185 -10.20 9.10 12.99
CA GLY A 185 -9.79 8.76 14.36
C GLY A 185 -8.28 8.68 14.59
N ASP A 186 -7.91 7.96 15.66
CA ASP A 186 -6.53 7.73 16.11
C ASP A 186 -5.82 6.60 15.33
N ILE A 187 -6.02 6.52 14.02
CA ILE A 187 -5.41 5.46 13.19
C ILE A 187 -3.91 5.72 13.03
N PRO A 188 -3.05 4.71 13.32
CA PRO A 188 -1.61 4.83 13.10
C PRO A 188 -1.27 5.21 11.65
N PRO A 189 -0.35 6.17 11.42
CA PRO A 189 0.05 6.60 10.09
C PRO A 189 0.49 5.49 9.14
N GLU A 190 1.11 4.44 9.66
CA GLU A 190 1.63 3.29 8.92
C GLU A 190 0.51 2.44 8.30
N ARG A 191 -0.74 2.70 8.68
CA ARG A 191 -1.94 2.05 8.14
C ARG A 191 -2.61 2.86 7.04
N LEU A 192 -2.08 4.03 6.71
CA LEU A 192 -2.65 4.95 5.72
C LEU A 192 -1.67 5.09 4.54
N TRP A 193 -2.18 4.86 3.34
CA TRP A 193 -1.42 4.85 2.10
C TRP A 193 -1.99 5.85 1.08
N HIS A 194 -1.09 6.59 0.41
CA HIS A 194 -1.41 7.44 -0.72
C HIS A 194 -0.77 6.90 -2.01
N LEU A 195 -1.58 6.82 -3.07
CA LEU A 195 -1.16 6.60 -4.44
C LEU A 195 -1.33 7.89 -5.24
N VAL A 196 -0.24 8.41 -5.81
CA VAL A 196 -0.26 9.66 -6.58
C VAL A 196 0.39 9.44 -7.95
N TYR A 197 -0.30 9.83 -9.01
CA TYR A 197 0.21 9.71 -10.38
C TYR A 197 0.11 11.04 -11.12
N ASP A 198 0.62 11.11 -12.36
CA ASP A 198 0.76 12.35 -13.12
C ASP A 198 1.52 13.45 -12.34
N VAL A 199 2.57 13.07 -11.60
CA VAL A 199 3.41 14.03 -10.86
C VAL A 199 4.29 14.79 -11.87
N PRO A 200 4.18 16.12 -11.98
CA PRO A 200 5.02 16.89 -12.88
C PRO A 200 6.47 16.96 -12.36
N PRO A 201 7.45 17.25 -13.23
CA PRO A 201 8.82 17.52 -12.80
C PRO A 201 8.88 18.59 -11.70
N GLY A 202 9.66 18.33 -10.65
CA GLY A 202 9.75 19.12 -9.43
C GLY A 202 8.60 18.87 -8.43
N GLY A 203 7.69 17.95 -8.70
CA GLY A 203 6.47 17.73 -7.91
C GLY A 203 6.61 16.74 -6.75
N PHE A 204 7.61 15.86 -6.77
CA PHE A 204 7.70 14.72 -5.84
C PHE A 204 7.91 15.15 -4.39
N GLU A 205 8.74 16.17 -4.12
CA GLU A 205 8.94 16.71 -2.77
C GLU A 205 7.60 17.13 -2.15
N SER A 206 6.77 17.86 -2.91
CA SER A 206 5.44 18.30 -2.44
C SER A 206 4.47 17.14 -2.20
N VAL A 207 4.56 16.07 -2.98
CA VAL A 207 3.75 14.85 -2.75
C VAL A 207 4.14 14.17 -1.45
N LEU A 208 5.44 14.02 -1.18
CA LEU A 208 5.95 13.41 0.05
C LEU A 208 5.56 14.23 1.28
N GLU A 209 5.84 15.54 1.26
CA GLU A 209 5.47 16.46 2.34
C GLU A 209 3.97 16.45 2.62
N ARG A 210 3.17 16.48 1.56
CA ARG A 210 1.71 16.50 1.72
C ARG A 210 1.20 15.19 2.29
N THR A 211 1.69 14.04 1.83
CA THR A 211 1.32 12.73 2.40
C THR A 211 1.55 12.71 3.91
N ALA A 212 2.76 13.11 4.34
CA ALA A 212 3.11 13.20 5.75
C ALA A 212 2.19 14.19 6.50
N SER A 213 1.91 15.36 5.92
CA SER A 213 1.01 16.36 6.51
C SER A 213 -0.44 15.86 6.68
N GLN A 214 -0.90 14.95 5.80
CA GLN A 214 -2.20 14.30 5.90
C GLN A 214 -2.20 13.13 6.91
N GLY A 215 -1.03 12.78 7.45
CA GLY A 215 -0.86 11.76 8.47
C GLY A 215 -0.75 10.35 7.93
N ALA A 216 -0.49 10.17 6.63
CA ALA A 216 -0.14 8.89 6.06
C ALA A 216 1.39 8.69 6.11
N ALA A 217 1.83 7.48 6.44
CA ALA A 217 3.24 7.09 6.42
C ALA A 217 3.61 6.22 5.22
N LEU A 218 2.63 5.77 4.42
CA LEU A 218 2.86 5.00 3.21
C LEU A 218 2.53 5.84 1.97
N VAL A 219 3.39 5.78 0.97
CA VAL A 219 3.22 6.53 -0.29
C VAL A 219 3.75 5.75 -1.47
N PHE A 220 3.15 5.94 -2.63
CA PHE A 220 3.86 5.78 -3.91
C PHE A 220 3.44 6.89 -4.86
N ALA A 221 4.43 7.43 -5.56
CA ALA A 221 4.25 8.55 -6.47
C ALA A 221 4.91 8.22 -7.81
N THR A 222 4.31 8.64 -8.92
CA THR A 222 4.92 8.47 -10.24
C THR A 222 4.59 9.64 -11.18
N ASP A 223 5.53 9.93 -12.07
CA ASP A 223 5.41 10.89 -13.17
C ASP A 223 4.58 10.34 -14.34
N ARG A 224 4.25 9.06 -14.31
CA ARG A 224 3.44 8.39 -15.31
C ARG A 224 1.95 8.64 -15.10
N GLY A 225 1.20 8.58 -16.20
CA GLY A 225 -0.24 8.77 -16.26
C GLY A 225 -0.98 7.67 -17.01
N GLY A 226 -2.27 7.92 -17.24
CA GLY A 226 -3.14 7.03 -18.01
C GLY A 226 -3.73 5.90 -17.17
N ALA A 227 -4.21 4.86 -17.84
CA ALA A 227 -4.98 3.78 -17.21
C ALA A 227 -4.15 2.87 -16.28
N ASN A 228 -2.83 2.76 -16.51
CA ASN A 228 -1.95 1.94 -15.69
C ASN A 228 -0.56 2.60 -15.54
N PRO A 229 -0.41 3.57 -14.62
CA PRO A 229 0.84 4.29 -14.41
C PRO A 229 1.87 3.49 -13.56
N TRP A 230 1.53 2.27 -13.14
CA TRP A 230 2.19 1.52 -12.07
C TRP A 230 3.35 0.62 -12.54
N CYS A 231 4.27 1.16 -13.34
CA CYS A 231 5.33 0.39 -14.02
C CYS A 231 6.76 0.84 -13.70
N GLY A 232 7.09 0.89 -12.40
CA GLY A 232 8.47 1.08 -11.93
C GLY A 232 8.69 2.35 -11.12
N LEU A 233 9.89 2.49 -10.55
CA LEU A 233 10.29 3.64 -9.74
C LEU A 233 10.70 4.82 -10.61
N SER A 234 10.16 6.01 -10.30
CA SER A 234 10.57 7.26 -10.93
C SER A 234 11.91 7.73 -10.33
N ALA A 235 12.87 8.12 -11.17
CA ALA A 235 14.20 8.55 -10.71
C ALA A 235 14.13 9.79 -9.79
N GLU A 236 13.23 10.72 -10.11
CA GLU A 236 13.02 11.93 -9.32
C GLU A 236 12.41 11.63 -7.93
N LEU A 237 11.50 10.65 -7.83
CA LEU A 237 11.01 10.16 -6.54
C LEU A 237 12.18 9.71 -5.65
N LEU A 238 13.06 8.86 -6.20
CA LEU A 238 14.21 8.34 -5.46
C LEU A 238 15.17 9.47 -5.05
N HIS A 239 15.40 10.44 -5.93
CA HIS A 239 16.20 11.62 -5.63
C HIS A 239 15.64 12.44 -4.45
N GLU A 240 14.33 12.70 -4.45
CA GLU A 240 13.71 13.45 -3.36
C GLU A 240 13.67 12.64 -2.05
N MET A 241 13.52 11.33 -2.13
CA MET A 241 13.66 10.45 -0.97
C MET A 241 15.07 10.50 -0.36
N ASP A 242 16.12 10.54 -1.19
CA ASP A 242 17.50 10.74 -0.72
C ASP A 242 17.64 12.10 -0.02
N ARG A 243 17.15 13.18 -0.64
CA ARG A 243 17.22 14.55 -0.09
C ARG A 243 16.50 14.67 1.25
N LEU A 244 15.35 14.02 1.40
CA LEU A 244 14.54 14.05 2.61
C LEU A 244 14.98 13.03 3.68
N GLY A 245 16.04 12.24 3.41
CA GLY A 245 16.59 11.26 4.35
C GLY A 245 15.70 10.03 4.56
N ILE A 246 14.79 9.73 3.62
CA ILE A 246 13.89 8.58 3.70
C ILE A 246 14.70 7.30 3.51
N GLY A 247 14.56 6.34 4.44
CA GLY A 247 15.32 5.08 4.42
C GLY A 247 16.81 5.23 4.78
N ALA A 248 17.30 6.42 5.12
CA ALA A 248 18.61 6.55 5.74
C ALA A 248 18.50 6.01 7.18
N ARG A 249 18.73 4.70 7.38
CA ARG A 249 18.82 4.17 8.75
C ARG A 249 19.88 4.97 9.48
N HIS A 250 19.50 5.54 10.62
CA HIS A 250 20.46 5.97 11.62
C HIS A 250 21.23 4.73 12.04
N SER A 251 22.49 4.64 11.63
CA SER A 251 23.47 3.75 12.23
C SER A 251 23.66 4.19 13.68
N THR A 252 22.78 3.74 14.56
CA THR A 252 22.98 3.82 16.02
C THR A 252 22.59 2.49 16.62
N ARG A 253 23.50 1.53 16.47
CA ARG A 253 23.75 0.49 17.47
C ARG A 253 25.25 0.20 17.51
N ALA A 254 25.93 0.92 18.39
CA ALA A 254 26.96 0.40 19.30
C ALA A 254 26.90 1.25 20.58
#